data_AF-A0A3B6ISJ8-F1
#
_entry.id   AF-A0A3B6ISJ8-F1
#
_cell.length_a   1.000
_cell.length_b   1.000
_cell.length_c   1.000
_cell.angle_alpha   90.00
_cell.angle_beta   90.00
_cell.angle_gamma   90.00
#
_symmetry.space_group_name_H-M   'P 1'
#
loop_
_entity.id
_entity.type
_entity.pdbx_description
1 polymer ?
#
loop_
_entity_poly.entity_id
_entity_poly.type
_entity_poly.pdbx_seq_one_letter_code
_entity_poly.pdbx_strand_id
1 'polypeptide(L)'
;MSSTVGPIMSWNVRGLNNPARRSVVQVTANTHRLAVLCNQETKLEEWTPVIVREVGGPRLDDRIVLPANGTRGGAAIFWDSTSVRIQSHATGEFSITAKVTVLSSGASF
;
A
#
# COMPACT_ATOMS: atom_id res chain seq x y z
N MET A 1 16.38 20.28 -8.89
CA MET A 1 16.11 18.84 -8.66
C MET A 1 14.66 18.75 -8.20
N SER A 2 13.78 18.09 -8.95
CA SER A 2 12.35 18.04 -8.62
C SER A 2 12.14 17.08 -7.44
N SER A 3 11.74 17.65 -6.30
CA SER A 3 11.58 17.01 -4.99
C SER A 3 10.20 16.38 -4.83
N THR A 4 9.76 15.57 -5.81
CA THR A 4 8.43 14.96 -5.80
C THR A 4 8.48 13.53 -5.28
N VAL A 5 7.46 13.14 -4.50
CA VAL A 5 7.37 11.88 -3.77
C VAL A 5 7.24 10.62 -4.64
N GLY A 6 7.16 10.78 -5.96
CA GLY A 6 6.67 9.76 -6.87
C GLY A 6 5.14 9.65 -6.85
N PRO A 7 4.51 8.94 -7.79
CA PRO A 7 3.06 8.82 -7.86
C PRO A 7 2.47 8.10 -6.64
N ILE A 8 1.40 8.65 -6.08
CA ILE A 8 0.60 8.02 -5.00
C ILE A 8 -0.73 7.58 -5.59
N MET A 9 -1.18 6.39 -5.24
CA MET A 9 -2.51 5.90 -5.61
C MET A 9 -3.31 5.51 -4.36
N SER A 10 -4.57 5.90 -4.33
CA SER A 10 -5.56 5.42 -3.36
C SER A 10 -6.66 4.70 -4.12
N TRP A 11 -6.86 3.42 -3.83
CA TRP A 11 -7.73 2.56 -4.61
C TRP A 11 -8.57 1.62 -3.74
N ASN A 12 -9.89 1.78 -3.84
CA ASN A 12 -10.84 0.80 -3.35
C ASN A 12 -10.89 -0.42 -4.31
N VAL A 13 -10.13 -1.47 -3.97
CA VAL A 13 -9.89 -2.65 -4.81
C VAL A 13 -11.02 -3.69 -4.76
N ARG A 14 -11.85 -3.67 -3.71
CA ARG A 14 -12.98 -4.59 -3.48
C ARG A 14 -12.62 -6.07 -3.65
N GLY A 15 -11.59 -6.55 -2.96
CA GLY A 15 -11.29 -7.97 -2.80
C GLY A 15 -9.93 -8.43 -3.34
N LEU A 16 -8.90 -8.31 -2.50
CA LEU A 16 -7.60 -8.93 -2.70
C LEU A 16 -7.58 -10.42 -2.33
N ASN A 17 -8.69 -10.96 -1.80
CA ASN A 17 -8.89 -12.39 -1.64
C ASN A 17 -8.92 -13.15 -2.98
N ASN A 18 -9.13 -12.44 -4.10
CA ASN A 18 -8.99 -12.99 -5.45
C ASN A 18 -7.55 -12.79 -5.99
N PRO A 19 -6.79 -13.87 -6.31
CA PRO A 19 -5.43 -13.77 -6.86
C PRO A 19 -5.33 -12.94 -8.15
N ALA A 20 -6.33 -13.00 -9.04
CA ALA A 20 -6.34 -12.22 -10.27
C ALA A 20 -6.40 -10.71 -9.98
N ARG A 21 -7.14 -10.31 -8.94
CA ARG A 21 -7.17 -8.90 -8.51
C ARG A 21 -5.82 -8.46 -7.93
N ARG A 22 -5.13 -9.32 -7.17
CA ARG A 22 -3.77 -9.04 -6.68
C ARG A 22 -2.81 -8.78 -7.84
N SER A 23 -2.86 -9.61 -8.89
CA SER A 23 -2.08 -9.42 -10.11
C SER A 23 -2.38 -8.09 -10.81
N VAL A 24 -3.66 -7.73 -11.00
CA VAL A 24 -4.03 -6.43 -11.60
C VAL A 24 -3.49 -5.26 -10.77
N VAL A 25 -3.60 -5.33 -9.44
CA VAL A 25 -3.07 -4.29 -8.55
C VAL A 25 -1.56 -4.15 -8.69
N GLN A 26 -0.84 -5.27 -8.67
CA GLN A 26 0.61 -5.29 -8.81
C GLN A 26 1.07 -4.73 -10.16
N VAL A 27 0.44 -5.15 -11.26
CA VAL A 27 0.77 -4.68 -12.62
C VAL A 27 0.47 -3.18 -12.74
N THR A 28 -0.65 -2.72 -12.20
CA THR A 28 -1.02 -1.30 -12.19
C THR A 28 0.00 -0.47 -11.41
N ALA A 29 0.36 -0.92 -10.20
CA ALA A 29 1.33 -0.25 -9.35
C ALA A 29 2.71 -0.14 -10.02
N ASN A 30 3.15 -1.23 -10.65
CA ASN A 30 4.41 -1.27 -11.37
C ASN A 30 4.39 -0.37 -12.62
N THR A 31 3.31 -0.41 -13.40
CA THR A 31 3.14 0.38 -14.63
C THR A 31 3.20 1.87 -14.34
N HIS A 32 2.48 2.32 -13.31
CA HIS A 32 2.48 3.72 -12.89
C HIS A 32 3.67 4.09 -12.01
N ARG A 33 4.57 3.15 -11.75
CA ARG A 33 5.75 3.36 -10.94
C ARG A 33 5.42 4.01 -9.59
N LEU A 34 4.40 3.51 -8.90
CA LEU A 34 3.92 4.09 -7.64
C LEU A 34 5.02 4.10 -6.57
N ALA A 35 5.04 5.17 -5.78
CA ALA A 35 5.84 5.25 -4.56
C ALA A 35 5.03 4.84 -3.33
N VAL A 36 3.72 5.13 -3.33
CA VAL A 36 2.78 4.75 -2.26
C VAL A 36 1.48 4.25 -2.90
N LEU A 37 0.97 3.14 -2.39
CA LEU A 37 -0.28 2.51 -2.78
C LEU A 37 -1.15 2.27 -1.55
N CYS A 38 -2.31 2.93 -1.49
CA CYS A 38 -3.30 2.75 -0.44
C CYS A 38 -4.47 1.93 -0.98
N ASN A 39 -4.68 0.73 -0.47
CA ASN A 39 -5.78 -0.15 -0.86
C ASN A 39 -6.88 -0.15 0.20
N GLN A 40 -8.14 0.03 -0.21
CA GLN A 40 -9.32 -0.13 0.65
C GLN A 40 -10.21 -1.27 0.17
N GLU A 41 -11.04 -1.81 1.09
CA GLU A 41 -11.88 -2.98 0.84
C GLU A 41 -11.04 -4.17 0.35
N THR A 42 -9.96 -4.46 1.08
CA THR A 42 -9.04 -5.55 0.75
C THR A 42 -9.70 -6.92 0.91
N LYS A 43 -10.68 -7.05 1.82
CA LYS A 43 -11.40 -8.30 2.13
C LYS A 43 -10.48 -9.48 2.46
N LEU A 44 -9.28 -9.18 2.97
CA LEU A 44 -8.29 -10.15 3.42
C LEU A 44 -8.17 -10.04 4.93
N GLU A 45 -8.57 -11.11 5.61
CA GLU A 45 -8.38 -11.30 7.04
C GLU A 45 -6.94 -11.71 7.36
N GLU A 46 -6.37 -12.61 6.56
CA GLU A 46 -4.98 -13.06 6.75
C GLU A 46 -4.05 -12.49 5.68
N TRP A 47 -2.90 -11.99 6.12
CA TRP A 47 -1.85 -11.42 5.26
C TRP A 47 -0.57 -12.21 5.39
N THR A 48 -0.33 -13.12 4.45
CA THR A 48 0.91 -13.89 4.38
C THR A 48 1.99 -13.13 3.61
N PRO A 49 3.29 -13.44 3.81
CA PRO A 49 4.36 -12.87 3.01
C PRO A 49 4.18 -13.09 1.49
N VAL A 50 3.54 -14.19 1.11
CA VAL A 50 3.21 -14.49 -0.30
C VAL A 50 2.20 -13.49 -0.85
N ILE A 51 1.07 -13.29 -0.15
CA ILE A 51 0.03 -12.32 -0.55
C ILE A 51 0.61 -10.91 -0.67
N VAL A 52 1.44 -10.54 0.30
CA VAL A 52 2.11 -9.24 0.34
C VAL A 52 2.95 -9.03 -0.92
N ARG A 53 3.76 -10.03 -1.29
CA ARG A 53 4.59 -10.00 -2.49
C ARG A 53 3.76 -10.00 -3.77
N GLU A 54 2.65 -10.73 -3.80
CA GLU A 54 1.71 -10.74 -4.93
C GLU A 54 1.04 -9.38 -5.17
N VAL A 55 0.82 -8.59 -4.12
CA VAL A 55 0.18 -7.25 -4.21
C VAL A 55 1.22 -6.16 -4.46
N GLY A 56 2.28 -6.10 -3.64
CA GLY A 56 3.31 -5.05 -3.70
C GLY A 56 4.36 -5.25 -4.78
N GLY A 57 4.52 -6.49 -5.26
CA GLY A 57 5.60 -6.84 -6.17
C GLY A 57 6.99 -6.65 -5.53
N PRO A 58 8.06 -6.56 -6.34
CA PRO A 58 9.41 -6.36 -5.84
C PRO A 58 9.71 -4.91 -5.41
N ARG A 59 8.85 -3.96 -5.80
CA ARG A 59 9.11 -2.52 -5.62
C ARG A 59 8.42 -1.93 -4.40
N LEU A 60 7.16 -2.29 -4.15
CA LEU A 60 6.49 -1.88 -2.94
C LEU A 60 6.77 -2.93 -1.87
N ASP A 61 7.93 -2.77 -1.24
CA ASP A 61 8.60 -3.79 -0.44
C ASP A 61 8.23 -3.76 1.05
N ASP A 62 7.56 -2.69 1.50
CA ASP A 62 7.10 -2.56 2.87
C ASP A 62 5.64 -2.07 2.94
N ARG A 63 4.98 -2.28 4.09
CA ARG A 63 3.53 -2.16 4.23
C ARG A 63 3.03 -1.92 5.66
N ILE A 64 1.81 -1.38 5.74
CA ILE A 64 0.94 -1.38 6.92
C ILE A 64 -0.37 -2.04 6.51
N VAL A 65 -0.92 -2.88 7.38
CA VAL A 65 -2.14 -3.64 7.10
C VAL A 65 -3.13 -3.46 8.24
N LEU A 66 -4.39 -3.19 7.87
CA LEU A 66 -5.57 -3.35 8.69
C LEU A 66 -6.35 -4.54 8.14
N PRO A 67 -6.32 -5.72 8.80
CA PRO A 67 -7.06 -6.89 8.36
C PRO A 67 -8.55 -6.64 8.20
N ALA A 68 -9.19 -7.35 7.27
CA ALA A 68 -10.64 -7.41 7.21
C ALA A 68 -11.20 -8.30 8.34
N ASN A 69 -12.44 -8.05 8.76
CA ASN A 69 -13.19 -9.00 9.57
C ASN A 69 -13.97 -9.92 8.63
N GLY A 70 -13.47 -11.14 8.43
CA GLY A 70 -13.88 -12.00 7.32
C GLY A 70 -13.68 -11.30 5.96
N THR A 71 -14.78 -10.97 5.29
CA THR A 71 -14.76 -10.28 3.97
C THR A 71 -15.20 -8.82 4.02
N ARG A 72 -15.35 -8.25 5.21
CA ARG A 72 -15.85 -6.88 5.40
C ARG A 72 -14.69 -5.92 5.67
N GLY A 73 -14.53 -4.94 4.77
CA GLY A 73 -13.52 -3.88 4.92
C GLY A 73 -12.10 -4.36 4.69
N GLY A 74 -11.21 -3.93 5.57
CA GLY A 74 -9.77 -4.09 5.47
C GLY A 74 -9.11 -3.00 4.61
N ALA A 75 -7.90 -2.63 4.99
CA ALA A 75 -7.09 -1.64 4.29
C ALA A 75 -5.62 -2.03 4.33
N ALA A 76 -4.84 -1.52 3.39
CA ALA A 76 -3.39 -1.67 3.42
C ALA A 76 -2.72 -0.47 2.75
N ILE A 77 -1.56 -0.08 3.26
CA ILE A 77 -0.67 0.89 2.61
C ILE A 77 0.60 0.13 2.26
N PHE A 78 1.04 0.23 1.01
CA PHE A 78 2.31 -0.29 0.52
C PHE A 78 3.16 0.88 0.03
N TRP A 79 4.48 0.79 0.17
CA TRP A 79 5.37 1.82 -0.34
C TRP A 79 6.71 1.25 -0.82
N ASP A 80 7.36 2.04 -1.66
CA ASP A 80 8.75 1.84 -2.10
C ASP A 80 9.68 2.46 -1.07
N SER A 81 10.36 1.61 -0.28
CA SER A 81 11.25 2.03 0.81
C SER A 81 12.48 2.82 0.34
N THR A 82 12.79 2.77 -0.96
CA THR A 82 13.87 3.56 -1.57
C THR A 82 13.44 4.98 -1.97
N SER A 83 12.13 5.22 -2.04
CA SER A 83 11.54 6.52 -2.39
C SER A 83 11.01 7.28 -1.18
N VAL A 84 10.39 6.57 -0.25
CA VAL A 84 9.73 7.16 0.93
C VAL A 84 9.98 6.34 2.20
N ARG A 85 9.81 6.99 3.35
CA ARG A 85 9.84 6.37 4.67
C ARG A 85 8.57 6.72 5.43
N ILE A 86 7.98 5.75 6.12
CA ILE A 86 6.92 6.02 7.09
C ILE A 86 7.56 6.52 8.39
N GLN A 87 7.28 7.77 8.76
CA GLN A 87 7.79 8.36 10.00
C GLN A 87 6.98 7.89 11.22
N SER A 88 5.67 7.80 11.07
CA SER A 88 4.75 7.28 12.08
C SER A 88 3.48 6.77 11.41
N HIS A 89 2.77 5.86 12.08
CA HIS A 89 1.46 5.41 11.63
C HIS A 89 0.54 5.11 12.82
N ALA A 90 -0.76 5.09 12.55
CA ALA A 90 -1.79 4.64 13.47
C ALA A 90 -2.82 3.81 12.69
N THR A 91 -3.23 2.68 13.25
CA THR A 91 -4.33 1.86 12.74
C THR A 91 -5.53 2.07 13.66
N GLY A 92 -6.56 2.75 13.16
CA GLY A 92 -7.85 2.86 13.83
C GLY A 92 -8.74 1.66 13.52
N GLU A 93 -9.99 1.73 13.95
CA GLU A 93 -10.98 0.64 13.74
C GLU A 93 -11.24 0.38 12.25
N PHE A 94 -11.32 1.44 11.43
CA PHE A 94 -11.62 1.36 9.99
C PHE A 94 -10.67 2.20 9.13
N SER A 95 -9.53 2.61 9.68
CA SER A 95 -8.61 3.53 9.00
C SER A 95 -7.16 3.21 9.29
N ILE A 96 -6.30 3.55 8.32
CA ILE A 96 -4.85 3.62 8.51
C ILE A 96 -4.46 5.07 8.26
N THR A 97 -3.73 5.66 9.20
CA THR A 97 -3.09 6.96 9.06
C THR A 97 -1.59 6.75 9.05
N ALA A 98 -0.89 7.36 8.10
CA ALA A 98 0.56 7.30 8.02
C ALA A 98 1.11 8.70 7.73
N LYS A 99 2.18 9.07 8.42
CA LYS A 99 3.00 10.24 8.10
C LYS A 99 4.17 9.77 7.27
N VAL A 100 4.31 10.30 6.06
CA VAL A 100 5.26 9.84 5.05
C VAL A 100 6.31 10.93 4.83
N THR A 101 7.59 10.55 4.85
CA THR A 101 8.72 11.42 4.49
C THR A 101 9.29 11.02 3.15
N VAL A 102 9.45 11.98 2.24
CA VAL A 102 10.13 11.80 0.95
C VAL A 102 11.64 11.77 1.19
N LEU A 103 12.33 10.72 0.75
CA LEU A 103 13.77 10.58 1.04
C LEU A 103 14.64 11.59 0.31
N SER A 104 14.27 11.95 -0.92
CA SER A 104 15.05 12.89 -1.74
C SER A 104 15.00 14.34 -1.27
N SER A 105 13.95 14.73 -0.54
CA SER A 105 13.71 16.13 -0.14
C SER A 105 13.56 16.35 1.35
N GLY A 106 13.34 15.30 2.14
CA GLY A 106 13.01 15.39 3.56
C GLY A 106 11.60 15.93 3.84
N ALA A 107 10.84 16.34 2.81
CA ALA A 107 9.47 16.82 2.99
C ALA A 107 8.59 15.71 3.56
N SER A 108 7.66 16.07 4.43
CA SER A 108 6.73 15.10 5.04
C SER A 108 5.28 15.55 4.87
N PHE A 109 4.38 14.59 4.73
CA PHE A 109 2.93 14.76 4.56
C PHE A 109 2.16 13.64 5.26
#